data_AF-A0A956MND9-F1
#
_entry.id   AF-A0A956MND9-F1
#
_cell.length_a   1.000
_cell.length_b   1.000
_cell.length_c   1.000
_cell.angle_alpha   90.00
_cell.angle_beta   90.00
_cell.angle_gamma   90.00
#
_symmetry.space_group_name_H-M   'P 1'
#
loop_
_entity.id
_entity.type
_entity.pdbx_description
1 polymer ?
#
loop_
_entity_poly.entity_id
_entity_poly.type
_entity_poly.pdbx_seq_one_letter_code
_entity_poly.pdbx_strand_id
1 'polypeptide(L)'
;MLNTSRYAFGICALAFAACALVLLKLTWDVPKPMLLFAAATYTLSLVIFESTCRIPNHSKRNKIALLTVVWFVTAASILAVLFRLDRAGWWWFQATGYDFVIEERLPGSPRMSVALFLQQAPFFSVAEGEPDTILLRAGTYEIDRTLVIPAGTKVRIEPGAVLQFGAAASLVSYSPIIAQGTPEAPIVFMAQHYWRKWGSVGIVGGQGSVFKHTVFESGRRAQVNGVNFFGALSLIDSQADVSHSTFRNLKGKDGLYVVDGHIMIHDNRFENCSKDGLDLQGAEGEVFNNTFIDCADEGMDLSENEAVRVYDNIILDRRGGRLEAEQNYDAIVAANFLGYSRRMRQSH
;
A
#
# COMPACT_ATOMS: atom_id res chain seq x y z
N MET A 1 -45.48 14.58 -31.02
CA MET A 1 -45.37 13.31 -30.27
C MET A 1 -44.00 12.61 -30.38
N LEU A 2 -43.09 12.97 -31.30
CA LEU A 2 -41.78 12.32 -31.46
C LEU A 2 -40.68 12.78 -30.48
N ASN A 3 -40.86 13.90 -29.77
CA ASN A 3 -39.88 14.38 -28.78
C ASN A 3 -40.04 13.69 -27.41
N THR A 4 -41.26 13.43 -26.97
CA THR A 4 -41.54 12.82 -25.66
C THR A 4 -41.01 11.39 -25.55
N SER A 5 -40.99 10.61 -26.65
CA SER A 5 -40.44 9.24 -26.62
C SER A 5 -38.89 9.20 -26.59
N ARG A 6 -38.22 10.26 -27.06
CA ARG A 6 -36.74 10.38 -27.02
C ARG A 6 -36.25 10.63 -25.61
N TYR A 7 -36.90 11.56 -24.90
CA TYR A 7 -36.61 11.83 -23.49
C TYR A 7 -36.91 10.60 -22.61
N ALA A 8 -38.02 9.90 -22.86
CA ALA A 8 -38.35 8.69 -22.11
C ALA A 8 -37.29 7.57 -22.25
N PHE A 9 -36.74 7.35 -23.44
CA PHE A 9 -35.71 6.33 -23.64
C PHE A 9 -34.38 6.69 -22.97
N GLY A 10 -33.94 7.95 -23.09
CA GLY A 10 -32.72 8.43 -22.43
C GLY A 10 -32.82 8.35 -20.90
N ILE A 11 -33.98 8.70 -20.34
CA ILE A 11 -34.26 8.62 -18.90
C ILE A 11 -34.26 7.15 -18.43
N CYS A 12 -34.89 6.24 -19.17
CA CYS A 12 -34.87 4.81 -18.81
C CYS A 12 -33.46 4.20 -18.88
N ALA A 13 -32.64 4.61 -19.86
CA ALA A 13 -31.28 4.12 -19.98
C ALA A 13 -30.38 4.61 -18.81
N LEU A 14 -30.49 5.89 -18.45
CA LEU A 14 -29.83 6.47 -17.29
C LEU A 14 -30.26 5.79 -15.99
N ALA A 15 -31.56 5.53 -15.82
CA ALA A 15 -32.08 4.81 -14.66
C ALA A 15 -31.53 3.38 -14.57
N PHE A 16 -31.44 2.67 -15.69
CA PHE A 16 -30.87 1.31 -15.72
C PHE A 16 -29.37 1.30 -15.40
N ALA A 17 -28.60 2.26 -15.94
CA ALA A 17 -27.18 2.41 -15.62
C ALA A 17 -26.96 2.75 -14.14
N ALA A 18 -27.78 3.64 -13.57
CA ALA A 18 -27.75 3.95 -12.15
C ALA A 18 -28.07 2.71 -11.29
N CYS A 19 -29.12 1.96 -11.64
CA CYS A 19 -29.45 0.69 -10.97
C CYS A 19 -28.31 -0.32 -11.06
N ALA A 20 -27.65 -0.45 -12.22
CA ALA A 20 -26.50 -1.35 -12.39
C ALA A 20 -25.31 -0.93 -11.52
N LEU A 21 -24.99 0.36 -11.43
CA LEU A 21 -23.94 0.87 -10.54
C LEU A 21 -24.27 0.64 -9.06
N VAL A 22 -25.54 0.82 -8.69
CA VAL A 22 -26.03 0.52 -7.32
C VAL A 22 -25.94 -0.97 -7.03
N LEU A 23 -26.36 -1.84 -7.95
CA LEU A 23 -26.21 -3.29 -7.83
C LEU A 23 -24.74 -3.67 -7.67
N LEU A 24 -23.85 -3.16 -8.53
CA LEU A 24 -22.40 -3.38 -8.41
C LEU A 24 -21.86 -2.97 -7.03
N LYS A 25 -22.34 -1.85 -6.48
CA LYS A 25 -21.96 -1.41 -5.13
C LYS A 25 -22.50 -2.35 -4.05
N LEU A 26 -23.77 -2.73 -4.13
CA LEU A 26 -24.44 -3.53 -3.09
C LEU A 26 -24.00 -5.00 -3.10
N THR A 27 -23.77 -5.58 -4.28
CA THR A 27 -23.42 -7.01 -4.41
C THR A 27 -21.93 -7.27 -4.36
N TRP A 28 -21.11 -6.35 -4.90
CA TRP A 28 -19.67 -6.55 -5.05
C TRP A 28 -18.81 -5.49 -4.37
N ASP A 29 -19.38 -4.55 -3.64
CA ASP A 29 -18.69 -3.49 -2.89
C ASP A 29 -17.67 -2.70 -3.72
N VAL A 30 -18.01 -2.44 -5.00
CA VAL A 30 -17.14 -1.71 -5.92
C VAL A 30 -16.80 -0.30 -5.36
N PRO A 31 -15.54 0.17 -5.45
CA PRO A 31 -15.14 1.49 -4.95
C PRO A 31 -15.81 2.66 -5.67
N LYS A 32 -16.06 3.77 -4.96
CA LYS A 32 -16.66 4.98 -5.54
C LYS A 32 -15.91 5.51 -6.79
N PRO A 33 -14.57 5.54 -6.83
CA PRO A 33 -13.85 5.99 -8.04
C PRO A 33 -14.11 5.11 -9.28
N MET A 34 -14.26 3.80 -9.10
CA MET A 34 -14.61 2.89 -10.20
C MET A 34 -16.03 3.11 -10.71
N LEU A 35 -16.98 3.36 -9.79
CA LEU A 35 -18.35 3.72 -10.16
C LEU A 35 -18.40 5.06 -10.89
N LEU A 36 -17.57 6.03 -10.49
CA LEU A 36 -17.44 7.32 -11.18
C LEU A 36 -16.84 7.16 -12.58
N PHE A 37 -15.80 6.33 -12.75
CA PHE A 37 -15.23 6.03 -14.07
C PHE A 37 -16.23 5.32 -14.98
N ALA A 38 -16.96 4.34 -14.46
CA ALA A 38 -18.04 3.66 -15.17
C ALA A 38 -19.16 4.66 -15.56
N ALA A 39 -19.57 5.53 -14.64
CA ALA A 39 -20.54 6.59 -14.94
C ALA A 39 -20.03 7.55 -16.02
N ALA A 40 -18.78 8.00 -15.94
CA ALA A 40 -18.19 8.92 -16.93
C ALA A 40 -18.11 8.29 -18.33
N THR A 41 -17.67 7.02 -18.42
CA THR A 41 -17.64 6.28 -19.70
C THR A 41 -19.05 6.06 -20.26
N TYR A 42 -20.04 5.83 -19.39
CA TYR A 42 -21.44 5.75 -19.80
C TYR A 42 -21.97 7.09 -20.33
N THR A 43 -21.74 8.19 -19.61
CA THR A 43 -22.14 9.53 -20.03
C THR A 43 -21.50 9.90 -21.36
N LEU A 44 -20.20 9.61 -21.55
CA LEU A 44 -19.52 9.82 -22.82
C LEU A 44 -20.18 9.01 -23.95
N SER A 45 -20.53 7.76 -23.67
CA SER A 45 -21.21 6.89 -24.63
C SER A 45 -22.63 7.39 -24.98
N LEU A 46 -23.35 8.00 -24.03
CA LEU A 46 -24.63 8.67 -24.28
C LEU A 46 -24.49 9.95 -25.10
N VAL A 47 -23.43 10.73 -24.88
CA VAL A 47 -23.15 11.93 -25.70
C VAL A 47 -22.84 11.52 -27.14
N ILE A 48 -22.04 10.47 -27.33
CA ILE A 48 -21.80 9.88 -28.66
C ILE A 48 -23.12 9.40 -29.26
N PHE A 49 -23.96 8.71 -28.48
CA PHE A 49 -25.28 8.26 -28.92
C PHE A 49 -26.18 9.42 -29.39
N GLU A 50 -26.34 10.49 -28.59
CA GLU A 50 -27.11 11.68 -28.97
C GLU A 50 -26.56 12.37 -30.23
N SER A 51 -25.23 12.44 -30.37
CA SER A 51 -24.62 12.97 -31.59
C SER A 51 -24.97 12.12 -32.83
N THR A 52 -25.07 10.80 -32.67
CA THR A 52 -25.54 9.87 -33.71
C THR A 52 -27.06 9.82 -33.88
N CYS A 53 -27.86 10.33 -32.94
CA CYS A 53 -29.33 10.42 -33.07
C CYS A 53 -29.81 11.38 -34.18
N ARG A 54 -28.90 12.15 -34.78
CA ARG A 54 -29.11 12.88 -36.04
C ARG A 54 -29.26 11.95 -37.26
N ILE A 55 -28.98 10.65 -37.12
CA ILE A 55 -29.19 9.65 -38.17
C ILE A 55 -30.71 9.39 -38.34
N PRO A 56 -31.27 9.56 -39.55
CA PRO A 56 -32.73 9.48 -39.77
C PRO A 56 -33.31 8.06 -39.64
N ASN A 57 -32.48 7.02 -39.70
CA ASN A 57 -32.93 5.63 -39.70
C ASN A 57 -33.19 5.11 -38.26
N HIS A 58 -34.47 4.87 -37.96
CA HIS A 58 -34.97 4.44 -36.64
C HIS A 58 -34.41 3.08 -36.18
N SER A 59 -34.19 2.14 -37.11
CA SER A 59 -33.64 0.81 -36.80
C SER A 59 -32.15 0.89 -36.45
N LYS A 60 -31.38 1.69 -37.19
CA LYS A 60 -29.95 1.92 -36.90
C LYS A 60 -29.77 2.57 -35.52
N ARG A 61 -30.60 3.56 -35.18
CA ARG A 61 -30.56 4.22 -33.88
C ARG A 61 -30.82 3.26 -32.71
N ASN A 62 -31.86 2.43 -32.79
CA ASN A 62 -32.16 1.46 -31.72
C ASN A 62 -31.04 0.42 -31.54
N LYS A 63 -30.39 0.00 -32.64
CA LYS A 63 -29.23 -0.89 -32.57
C LYS A 63 -28.03 -0.25 -31.88
N ILE A 64 -27.73 1.02 -32.18
CA ILE A 64 -26.64 1.75 -31.52
C ILE A 64 -26.93 1.89 -30.02
N ALA A 65 -28.16 2.24 -29.65
CA ALA A 65 -28.57 2.36 -28.25
C ALA A 65 -28.36 1.06 -27.47
N LEU A 66 -28.79 -0.06 -28.04
CA LEU A 66 -28.61 -1.38 -27.45
C LEU A 66 -27.12 -1.74 -27.32
N LEU A 67 -26.32 -1.48 -28.36
CA LEU A 67 -24.88 -1.74 -28.33
C LEU A 67 -24.16 -0.91 -27.27
N THR A 68 -24.56 0.35 -27.05
CA THR A 68 -24.01 1.19 -25.99
C THR A 68 -24.33 0.65 -24.59
N VAL A 69 -25.56 0.19 -24.36
CA VAL A 69 -25.95 -0.43 -23.08
C VAL A 69 -25.19 -1.74 -22.87
N VAL A 70 -25.12 -2.59 -23.89
CA VAL A 70 -24.36 -3.86 -23.83
C VAL A 70 -22.89 -3.59 -23.56
N TRP A 71 -22.29 -2.60 -24.24
CA TRP A 71 -20.90 -2.20 -24.02
C TRP A 71 -20.66 -1.74 -22.57
N PHE A 72 -21.53 -0.87 -22.05
CA PHE A 72 -21.43 -0.39 -20.67
C PHE A 72 -21.51 -1.53 -19.66
N VAL A 73 -22.52 -2.40 -19.78
CA VAL A 73 -22.68 -3.55 -18.87
C VAL A 73 -21.46 -4.46 -18.96
N THR A 74 -20.98 -4.76 -20.17
CA THR A 74 -19.81 -5.61 -20.38
C THR A 74 -18.55 -4.99 -19.79
N ALA A 75 -18.29 -3.71 -20.06
CA ALA A 75 -17.12 -3.00 -19.54
C ALA A 75 -17.15 -2.90 -18.01
N ALA A 76 -18.31 -2.57 -17.43
CA ALA A 76 -18.49 -2.49 -15.98
C ALA A 76 -18.33 -3.87 -15.31
N SER A 77 -18.85 -4.94 -15.93
CA SER A 77 -18.65 -6.31 -15.45
C SER A 77 -17.18 -6.75 -15.54
N ILE A 78 -16.48 -6.44 -16.64
CA ILE A 78 -15.05 -6.72 -16.77
C ILE A 78 -14.26 -5.95 -15.71
N LEU A 79 -14.55 -4.66 -15.51
CA LEU A 79 -13.93 -3.85 -14.45
C LEU A 79 -14.19 -4.44 -13.06
N ALA A 80 -15.41 -4.88 -12.77
CA ALA A 80 -15.75 -5.50 -11.48
C ALA A 80 -15.01 -6.85 -11.27
N VAL A 81 -14.90 -7.66 -12.32
CA VAL A 81 -14.14 -8.93 -12.29
C VAL A 81 -12.66 -8.65 -12.10
N LEU A 82 -12.08 -7.74 -12.90
CA LEU A 82 -10.68 -7.33 -12.76
C LEU A 82 -10.39 -6.79 -11.37
N PHE A 83 -11.29 -5.99 -10.79
CA PHE A 83 -11.17 -5.51 -9.42
C PHE A 83 -11.13 -6.64 -8.38
N ARG A 84 -11.97 -7.67 -8.54
CA ARG A 84 -11.98 -8.81 -7.62
C ARG A 84 -10.76 -9.71 -7.76
N LEU A 85 -10.22 -9.82 -8.97
CA LEU A 85 -9.02 -10.59 -9.27
C LEU A 85 -7.74 -9.85 -8.88
N ASP A 86 -7.71 -8.52 -9.05
CA ASP A 86 -6.61 -7.65 -8.67
C ASP A 86 -6.78 -7.16 -7.23
N ARG A 87 -6.67 -8.08 -6.26
CA ARG A 87 -6.72 -7.74 -4.84
C ARG A 87 -5.66 -6.71 -4.43
N ALA A 88 -4.54 -6.67 -5.16
CA ALA A 88 -3.47 -5.69 -4.98
C ALA A 88 -3.80 -4.30 -5.57
N GLY A 89 -4.87 -4.17 -6.35
CA GLY A 89 -5.27 -2.92 -7.01
C GLY A 89 -4.19 -2.33 -7.92
N TRP A 90 -3.25 -3.15 -8.41
CA TRP A 90 -2.11 -2.66 -9.20
C TRP A 90 -2.52 -2.17 -10.58
N TRP A 91 -3.36 -2.93 -11.28
CA TRP A 91 -3.87 -2.55 -12.60
C TRP A 91 -4.71 -1.28 -12.49
N TRP A 92 -5.47 -1.15 -11.40
CA TRP A 92 -6.24 0.05 -11.14
C TRP A 92 -5.35 1.27 -10.86
N PHE A 93 -4.32 1.10 -10.02
CA PHE A 93 -3.33 2.14 -9.77
C PHE A 93 -2.62 2.58 -11.05
N GLN A 94 -2.22 1.63 -11.91
CA GLN A 94 -1.60 1.95 -13.20
C GLN A 94 -2.54 2.71 -14.13
N ALA A 95 -3.82 2.32 -14.16
CA ALA A 95 -4.81 2.94 -15.05
C ALA A 95 -5.24 4.33 -14.58
N THR A 96 -5.24 4.61 -13.28
CA THR A 96 -5.90 5.80 -12.71
C THR A 96 -5.02 6.66 -11.82
N GLY A 97 -3.85 6.17 -11.42
CA GLY A 97 -3.03 6.75 -10.35
C GLY A 97 -3.64 6.61 -8.95
N TYR A 98 -4.85 6.05 -8.83
CA TYR A 98 -5.53 5.91 -7.56
C TYR A 98 -5.12 4.60 -6.89
N ASP A 99 -4.33 4.69 -5.83
CA ASP A 99 -3.99 3.54 -5.03
C ASP A 99 -5.23 3.17 -4.20
N PHE A 100 -5.73 1.94 -4.30
CA PHE A 100 -6.89 1.48 -3.55
C PHE A 100 -6.59 0.19 -2.81
N VAL A 101 -7.00 0.12 -1.54
CA VAL A 101 -6.80 -1.02 -0.65
C VAL A 101 -8.13 -1.64 -0.28
N ILE A 102 -8.22 -2.97 -0.37
CA ILE A 102 -9.34 -3.73 0.16
C ILE A 102 -9.04 -4.02 1.64
N GLU A 103 -9.96 -3.66 2.53
CA GLU A 103 -9.88 -4.00 3.94
C GLU A 103 -9.96 -5.53 4.14
N GLU A 104 -8.97 -6.12 4.79
CA GLU A 104 -9.01 -7.51 5.25
C GLU A 104 -9.52 -7.57 6.70
N ARG A 105 -10.72 -8.14 6.89
CA ARG A 105 -11.34 -8.29 8.21
C ARG A 105 -11.06 -9.67 8.79
N LEU A 106 -10.11 -9.74 9.71
CA LEU A 106 -9.67 -10.92 10.47
C LEU A 106 -9.78 -10.67 11.99
N PRO A 107 -10.91 -10.18 12.55
CA PRO A 107 -10.94 -9.59 13.90
C PRO A 107 -10.63 -10.55 15.06
N GLY A 108 -10.76 -11.86 14.88
CA GLY A 108 -10.38 -12.87 15.87
C GLY A 108 -8.90 -13.21 15.88
N SER A 109 -8.16 -12.85 14.83
CA SER A 109 -6.76 -13.21 14.67
C SER A 109 -5.80 -12.58 15.68
N PRO A 110 -5.99 -11.34 16.18
CA PRO A 110 -5.08 -10.77 17.18
C PRO A 110 -5.11 -11.53 18.52
N ARG A 111 -6.19 -12.25 18.80
CA ARG A 111 -6.41 -13.01 20.05
C ARG A 111 -6.30 -14.52 19.87
N MET A 112 -5.90 -15.00 18.68
CA MET A 112 -5.77 -16.43 18.45
C MET A 112 -4.60 -17.01 19.24
N SER A 113 -4.63 -18.31 19.53
CA SER A 113 -3.48 -18.96 20.16
C SER A 113 -2.33 -19.12 19.17
N VAL A 114 -1.10 -19.14 19.69
CA VAL A 114 0.11 -19.44 18.91
C VAL A 114 -0.05 -20.77 18.15
N ALA A 115 -0.65 -21.79 18.76
CA ALA A 115 -0.90 -23.07 18.10
C ALA A 115 -1.78 -22.95 16.85
N LEU A 116 -2.84 -22.12 16.88
CA LEU A 116 -3.68 -21.87 15.71
C LEU A 116 -2.94 -21.05 14.65
N PHE A 117 -2.13 -20.08 15.06
CA PHE A 117 -1.27 -19.34 14.13
C PHE A 117 -0.29 -20.28 13.41
N LEU A 118 0.38 -21.18 14.13
CA LEU A 118 1.31 -22.15 13.54
C LEU A 118 0.64 -23.14 12.59
N GLN A 119 -0.65 -23.45 12.77
CA GLN A 119 -1.42 -24.22 11.77
C GLN A 119 -1.63 -23.42 10.48
N GLN A 120 -1.77 -22.09 10.57
CA GLN A 120 -1.91 -21.21 9.41
C GLN A 120 -0.58 -20.92 8.72
N ALA A 121 0.53 -20.93 9.47
CA ALA A 121 1.86 -20.62 8.98
C ALA A 121 2.89 -21.64 9.51
N PRO A 122 2.89 -22.89 8.99
CA PRO A 122 3.68 -24.00 9.54
C PRO A 122 5.19 -23.87 9.35
N PHE A 123 5.65 -22.84 8.63
CA PHE A 123 7.06 -22.51 8.48
C PHE A 123 7.62 -21.68 9.65
N PHE A 124 6.75 -21.16 10.51
CA PHE A 124 7.16 -20.71 11.84
C PHE A 124 7.19 -21.91 12.80
N SER A 125 8.00 -21.78 13.85
CA SER A 125 8.06 -22.76 14.96
C SER A 125 8.16 -22.04 16.29
N VAL A 126 7.92 -22.73 17.41
CA VAL A 126 8.30 -22.20 18.73
C VAL A 126 9.83 -22.28 18.86
N ALA A 127 10.45 -21.25 19.40
CA ALA A 127 11.89 -21.24 19.66
C ALA A 127 12.25 -22.23 20.77
N GLU A 128 13.36 -22.94 20.59
CA GLU A 128 13.85 -23.91 21.58
C GLU A 128 14.24 -23.18 22.87
N GLY A 129 13.70 -23.63 24.01
CA GLY A 129 13.93 -22.99 25.31
C GLY A 129 13.14 -21.69 25.57
N GLU A 130 12.36 -21.21 24.60
CA GLU A 130 11.57 -19.97 24.69
C GLU A 130 10.12 -20.21 24.21
N PRO A 131 9.23 -20.75 25.06
CA PRO A 131 7.89 -21.17 24.64
C PRO A 131 6.99 -20.03 24.15
N ASP A 132 7.28 -18.79 24.56
CA ASP A 132 6.54 -17.59 24.18
C ASP A 132 7.14 -16.89 22.94
N THR A 133 8.17 -17.46 22.31
CA THR A 133 8.83 -16.89 21.13
C THR A 133 8.51 -17.74 19.90
N ILE A 134 7.88 -17.13 18.90
CA ILE A 134 7.72 -17.68 17.56
C ILE A 134 8.96 -17.35 16.74
N LEU A 135 9.50 -18.36 16.05
CA LEU A 135 10.73 -18.32 15.29
C LEU A 135 10.47 -18.59 13.80
N LEU A 136 11.02 -17.73 12.95
CA LEU A 136 11.23 -17.99 11.53
C LEU A 136 12.73 -18.16 11.29
N ARG A 137 13.14 -19.34 10.84
CA ARG A 137 14.54 -19.63 10.52
C ARG A 137 14.95 -19.00 9.18
N ALA A 138 16.23 -19.06 8.87
CA ALA A 138 16.73 -18.75 7.52
C ALA A 138 16.05 -19.66 6.47
N GLY A 139 15.70 -19.08 5.32
CA GLY A 139 14.99 -19.80 4.26
C GLY A 139 14.16 -18.86 3.39
N THR A 140 13.58 -19.39 2.31
CA THR A 140 12.64 -18.66 1.45
C THR A 140 11.22 -19.15 1.69
N TYR A 141 10.30 -18.24 1.95
CA TYR A 141 8.93 -18.53 2.36
C TYR A 141 7.93 -17.78 1.48
N GLU A 142 7.03 -18.52 0.84
CA GLU A 142 5.92 -17.95 0.08
C GLU A 142 4.72 -17.66 1.00
N ILE A 143 4.24 -16.42 0.99
CA ILE A 143 3.15 -15.93 1.84
C ILE A 143 1.99 -15.47 0.95
N ASP A 144 1.08 -16.39 0.63
CA ASP A 144 -0.01 -16.12 -0.33
C ASP A 144 -1.22 -15.38 0.28
N ARG A 145 -1.24 -15.23 1.60
CA ARG A 145 -2.33 -14.58 2.33
C ARG A 145 -1.77 -13.76 3.48
N THR A 146 -2.56 -12.78 3.92
CA THR A 146 -2.21 -12.01 5.11
C THR A 146 -2.11 -12.91 6.33
N LEU A 147 -0.98 -12.83 7.02
CA LEU A 147 -0.72 -13.50 8.28
C LEU A 147 -0.86 -12.48 9.40
N VAL A 148 -1.59 -12.87 10.45
CA VAL A 148 -1.70 -12.05 11.65
C VAL A 148 -1.10 -12.79 12.83
N ILE A 149 0.02 -12.29 13.32
CA ILE A 149 0.67 -12.79 14.52
C ILE A 149 -0.11 -12.26 15.73
N PRO A 150 -0.58 -13.15 16.64
CA PRO A 150 -1.37 -12.75 17.79
C PRO A 150 -0.56 -11.94 18.79
N ALA A 151 -1.25 -11.28 19.71
CA ALA A 151 -0.64 -10.58 20.84
C ALA A 151 -0.09 -11.57 21.90
N GLY A 152 0.80 -11.08 22.76
CA GLY A 152 1.31 -11.84 23.91
C GLY A 152 2.41 -12.84 23.59
N THR A 153 3.09 -12.68 22.46
CA THR A 153 4.26 -13.49 22.07
C THR A 153 5.41 -12.58 21.64
N LYS A 154 6.58 -13.16 21.36
CA LYS A 154 7.69 -12.49 20.66
C LYS A 154 7.90 -13.15 19.32
N VAL A 155 8.33 -12.39 18.33
CA VAL A 155 8.62 -12.93 17.00
C VAL A 155 10.10 -12.73 16.72
N ARG A 156 10.80 -13.79 16.37
CA ARG A 156 12.20 -13.77 15.95
C ARG A 156 12.30 -14.25 14.51
N ILE A 157 12.89 -13.42 13.65
CA ILE A 157 13.21 -13.78 12.27
C ILE A 157 14.73 -13.82 12.16
N GLU A 158 15.28 -14.99 11.82
CA GLU A 158 16.72 -15.20 11.75
C GLU A 158 17.34 -14.62 10.46
N PRO A 159 18.63 -14.24 10.49
CA PRO A 159 19.36 -13.80 9.30
C PRO A 159 19.19 -14.72 8.10
N GLY A 160 19.08 -14.14 6.90
CA GLY A 160 18.92 -14.89 5.65
C GLY A 160 17.50 -15.39 5.36
N ALA A 161 16.51 -15.03 6.17
CA ALA A 161 15.11 -15.26 5.83
C ALA A 161 14.65 -14.35 4.66
N VAL A 162 13.92 -14.92 3.70
CA VAL A 162 13.33 -14.24 2.55
C VAL A 162 11.83 -14.52 2.55
N LEU A 163 11.02 -13.52 2.85
CA LEU A 163 9.56 -13.58 2.87
C LEU A 163 9.03 -13.02 1.55
N GLN A 164 8.49 -13.90 0.71
CA GLN A 164 7.94 -13.58 -0.60
C GLN A 164 6.41 -13.54 -0.53
N PHE A 165 5.86 -12.33 -0.54
CA PHE A 165 4.43 -12.10 -0.40
C PHE A 165 3.70 -12.15 -1.73
N GLY A 166 2.56 -12.84 -1.73
CA GLY A 166 1.58 -12.80 -2.80
C GLY A 166 0.89 -11.44 -2.91
N ALA A 167 0.04 -11.28 -3.92
CA ALA A 167 -0.67 -10.04 -4.18
C ALA A 167 -1.52 -9.61 -2.97
N ALA A 168 -1.30 -8.38 -2.47
CA ALA A 168 -1.92 -7.79 -1.28
C ALA A 168 -1.65 -8.50 0.07
N ALA A 169 -0.91 -9.63 0.08
CA ALA A 169 -0.61 -10.33 1.32
C ALA A 169 0.29 -9.47 2.22
N SER A 170 0.00 -9.50 3.52
CA SER A 170 0.67 -8.72 4.55
C SER A 170 1.16 -9.61 5.70
N LEU A 171 2.09 -9.11 6.50
CA LEU A 171 2.42 -9.67 7.80
C LEU A 171 2.05 -8.63 8.85
N VAL A 172 0.98 -8.85 9.60
CA VAL A 172 0.56 -7.94 10.68
C VAL A 172 0.84 -8.60 12.01
N SER A 173 1.53 -7.91 12.91
CA SER A 173 1.89 -8.42 14.22
C SER A 173 1.34 -7.54 15.32
N TYR A 174 0.62 -8.15 16.25
CA TYR A 174 0.23 -7.54 17.53
C TYR A 174 1.24 -7.86 18.64
N SER A 175 2.44 -8.26 18.23
CA SER A 175 3.58 -8.63 19.08
C SER A 175 4.86 -7.99 18.49
N PRO A 176 5.88 -7.70 19.31
CA PRO A 176 7.14 -7.16 18.81
C PRO A 176 7.85 -8.17 17.89
N ILE A 177 8.49 -7.65 16.83
CA ILE A 177 9.29 -8.43 15.90
C ILE A 177 10.77 -8.08 16.07
N ILE A 178 11.60 -9.09 16.28
CA ILE A 178 13.05 -9.01 16.24
C ILE A 178 13.53 -9.65 14.94
N ALA A 179 13.75 -8.82 13.93
CA ALA A 179 14.33 -9.17 12.64
C ALA A 179 15.73 -8.56 12.54
N GLN A 180 16.73 -9.31 13.00
CA GLN A 180 18.13 -8.89 13.03
C GLN A 180 18.93 -9.71 12.02
N GLY A 181 18.98 -9.25 10.78
CA GLY A 181 19.87 -9.81 9.76
C GLY A 181 21.33 -9.39 9.97
N THR A 182 22.18 -9.74 9.01
CA THR A 182 23.56 -9.24 8.90
C THR A 182 23.80 -8.64 7.51
N PRO A 183 24.89 -7.90 7.28
CA PRO A 183 25.24 -7.44 5.93
C PRO A 183 25.35 -8.59 4.90
N GLU A 184 25.83 -9.76 5.33
CA GLU A 184 26.01 -10.94 4.48
C GLU A 184 24.73 -11.78 4.35
N ALA A 185 23.84 -11.71 5.34
CA ALA A 185 22.60 -12.46 5.40
C ALA A 185 21.44 -11.55 5.84
N PRO A 186 21.03 -10.59 4.99
CA PRO A 186 19.92 -9.71 5.31
C PRO A 186 18.60 -10.48 5.37
N ILE A 187 17.63 -9.93 6.09
CA ILE A 187 16.24 -10.43 6.08
C ILE A 187 15.47 -9.65 5.02
N VAL A 188 14.83 -10.33 4.07
CA VAL A 188 14.22 -9.70 2.90
C VAL A 188 12.72 -9.90 2.90
N PHE A 189 11.98 -8.79 2.81
CA PHE A 189 10.53 -8.74 2.60
C PHE A 189 10.25 -8.23 1.19
N MET A 190 9.70 -9.07 0.33
CA MET A 190 9.53 -8.75 -1.09
C MET A 190 8.27 -9.37 -1.69
N ALA A 191 7.87 -8.91 -2.87
CA ALA A 191 6.84 -9.59 -3.65
C ALA A 191 7.36 -10.91 -4.24
N GLN A 192 6.51 -11.93 -4.34
CA GLN A 192 6.76 -13.13 -5.17
C GLN A 192 7.02 -12.79 -6.63
N HIS A 193 6.38 -11.74 -7.13
CA HIS A 193 6.51 -11.27 -8.50
C HIS A 193 6.66 -9.75 -8.52
N TYR A 194 7.71 -9.23 -9.15
CA TYR A 194 8.02 -7.79 -9.17
C TYR A 194 6.89 -6.89 -9.70
N TRP A 195 6.00 -7.43 -10.52
CA TRP A 195 4.86 -6.73 -11.11
C TRP A 195 3.57 -6.85 -10.29
N ARG A 196 3.59 -7.62 -9.19
CA ARG A 196 2.48 -7.73 -8.24
C ARG A 196 2.89 -7.09 -6.92
N LYS A 197 2.09 -6.16 -6.43
CA LYS A 197 2.33 -5.50 -5.15
C LYS A 197 1.91 -6.43 -4.01
N TRP A 198 2.74 -6.53 -2.99
CA TRP A 198 2.33 -7.06 -1.70
C TRP A 198 1.80 -5.94 -0.81
N GLY A 199 1.25 -6.31 0.35
CA GLY A 199 0.77 -5.36 1.34
C GLY A 199 1.90 -4.76 2.14
N SER A 200 1.82 -4.91 3.46
CA SER A 200 2.72 -4.28 4.43
C SER A 200 3.21 -5.27 5.49
N VAL A 201 4.37 -4.99 6.08
CA VAL A 201 4.70 -5.51 7.41
C VAL A 201 4.21 -4.48 8.42
N GLY A 202 3.18 -4.83 9.18
CA GLY A 202 2.55 -3.94 10.17
C GLY A 202 2.78 -4.43 11.59
N ILE A 203 3.13 -3.53 12.50
CA ILE A 203 3.23 -3.79 13.94
C ILE A 203 2.22 -2.90 14.64
N VAL A 204 1.45 -3.46 15.57
CA VAL A 204 0.45 -2.73 16.37
C VAL A 204 0.69 -3.01 17.84
N GLY A 205 0.95 -1.98 18.64
CA GLY A 205 1.16 -2.12 20.09
C GLY A 205 2.49 -2.80 20.47
N GLY A 206 3.43 -2.93 19.53
CA GLY A 206 4.65 -3.73 19.72
C GLY A 206 5.73 -2.95 20.46
N GLN A 207 6.11 -3.40 21.66
CA GLN A 207 7.14 -2.75 22.47
C GLN A 207 8.49 -3.47 22.30
N GLY A 208 9.47 -2.79 21.69
CA GLY A 208 10.83 -3.30 21.49
C GLY A 208 11.03 -4.08 20.20
N SER A 209 10.38 -3.69 19.10
CA SER A 209 10.68 -4.27 17.78
C SER A 209 12.05 -3.83 17.28
N VAL A 210 12.75 -4.70 16.54
CA VAL A 210 14.06 -4.40 15.95
C VAL A 210 14.06 -4.87 14.51
N PHE A 211 14.40 -3.97 13.59
CA PHE A 211 14.60 -4.24 12.17
C PHE A 211 16.02 -3.81 11.81
N LYS A 212 16.95 -4.76 11.85
CA LYS A 212 18.36 -4.52 11.54
C LYS A 212 18.81 -5.32 10.33
N HIS A 213 19.51 -4.69 9.37
CA HIS A 213 19.92 -5.32 8.11
C HIS A 213 18.75 -6.01 7.40
N THR A 214 17.65 -5.29 7.29
CA THR A 214 16.45 -5.75 6.59
C THR A 214 16.31 -5.06 5.24
N VAL A 215 15.63 -5.71 4.30
CA VAL A 215 15.32 -5.16 2.98
C VAL A 215 13.82 -5.25 2.75
N PHE A 216 13.17 -4.11 2.52
CA PHE A 216 11.79 -4.01 2.10
C PHE A 216 11.74 -3.58 0.63
N GLU A 217 11.20 -4.44 -0.23
CA GLU A 217 11.17 -4.20 -1.68
C GLU A 217 9.77 -4.37 -2.26
N SER A 218 9.34 -3.41 -3.09
CA SER A 218 8.05 -3.45 -3.79
C SER A 218 6.81 -3.54 -2.86
N GLY A 219 6.97 -3.16 -1.60
CA GLY A 219 5.88 -3.09 -0.62
C GLY A 219 4.90 -1.96 -0.93
N ARG A 220 3.70 -2.06 -0.35
CA ARG A 220 2.69 -1.01 -0.46
C ARG A 220 1.93 -0.80 0.86
N ARG A 221 0.82 -0.08 0.81
CA ARG A 221 -0.10 0.04 1.94
C ARG A 221 -1.09 -1.13 2.06
N ALA A 222 -1.52 -1.42 3.28
CA ALA A 222 -2.53 -2.42 3.60
C ALA A 222 -3.56 -1.86 4.59
N GLN A 223 -4.72 -2.52 4.68
CA GLN A 223 -5.73 -2.23 5.69
C GLN A 223 -6.22 -3.55 6.26
N VAL A 224 -5.89 -3.82 7.52
CA VAL A 224 -6.19 -5.10 8.19
C VAL A 224 -6.84 -4.80 9.53
N ASN A 225 -7.96 -5.44 9.83
CA ASN A 225 -8.68 -5.28 11.10
C ASN A 225 -9.02 -3.83 11.45
N GLY A 226 -9.35 -3.00 10.46
CA GLY A 226 -9.65 -1.58 10.65
C GLY A 226 -8.43 -0.68 10.84
N VAL A 227 -7.21 -1.23 10.87
CA VAL A 227 -5.96 -0.46 10.98
C VAL A 227 -5.39 -0.21 9.59
N ASN A 228 -4.96 1.04 9.32
CA ASN A 228 -4.28 1.41 8.09
C ASN A 228 -2.76 1.29 8.28
N PHE A 229 -2.09 0.65 7.32
CA PHE A 229 -0.64 0.52 7.26
C PHE A 229 -0.17 1.18 5.98
N PHE A 230 0.37 2.40 6.04
CA PHE A 230 0.70 3.18 4.84
C PHE A 230 2.09 2.91 4.26
N GLY A 231 3.01 2.41 5.08
CA GLY A 231 4.37 2.06 4.66
C GLY A 231 4.54 0.58 4.29
N ALA A 232 5.62 0.25 3.58
CA ALA A 232 6.07 -1.14 3.42
C ALA A 232 6.40 -1.79 4.78
N LEU A 233 6.94 -0.99 5.70
CA LEU A 233 6.93 -1.24 7.14
C LEU A 233 6.05 -0.16 7.79
N SER A 234 5.13 -0.58 8.67
CA SER A 234 4.25 0.33 9.41
C SER A 234 4.29 0.00 10.90
N LEU A 235 4.57 1.00 11.74
CA LEU A 235 4.71 0.88 13.19
C LEU A 235 3.62 1.73 13.85
N ILE A 236 2.62 1.10 14.45
CA ILE A 236 1.45 1.78 15.04
C ILE A 236 1.48 1.56 16.55
N ASP A 237 1.47 2.62 17.35
CA ASP A 237 1.53 2.55 18.82
C ASP A 237 2.67 1.63 19.31
N SER A 238 3.87 1.83 18.75
CA SER A 238 4.97 0.86 18.84
C SER A 238 6.30 1.51 19.20
N GLN A 239 7.13 0.78 19.93
CA GLN A 239 8.54 1.12 20.16
C GLN A 239 9.42 0.28 19.24
N ALA A 240 10.27 0.92 18.44
CA ALA A 240 11.14 0.19 17.50
C ALA A 240 12.49 0.85 17.22
N ASP A 241 13.49 0.01 16.95
CA ASP A 241 14.76 0.37 16.32
C ASP A 241 14.77 -0.16 14.89
N VAL A 242 14.91 0.74 13.92
CA VAL A 242 15.09 0.39 12.50
C VAL A 242 16.45 0.90 12.07
N SER A 243 17.36 -0.01 11.77
CA SER A 243 18.73 0.37 11.44
C SER A 243 19.40 -0.49 10.37
N HIS A 244 20.37 0.12 9.66
CA HIS A 244 21.14 -0.55 8.62
C HIS A 244 20.28 -1.26 7.55
N SER A 245 19.06 -0.77 7.34
CA SER A 245 18.05 -1.41 6.50
C SER A 245 17.83 -0.64 5.20
N THR A 246 17.26 -1.30 4.20
CA THR A 246 16.99 -0.72 2.88
C THR A 246 15.52 -0.82 2.52
N PHE A 247 14.92 0.30 2.18
CA PHE A 247 13.58 0.42 1.61
C PHE A 247 13.73 0.83 0.16
N ARG A 248 13.37 -0.04 -0.79
CA ARG A 248 13.65 0.24 -2.20
C ARG A 248 12.55 -0.15 -3.17
N ASN A 249 12.49 0.56 -4.27
CA ASN A 249 11.59 0.27 -5.40
C ASN A 249 10.12 0.11 -4.95
N LEU A 250 9.73 0.88 -3.94
CA LEU A 250 8.43 0.75 -3.32
C LEU A 250 7.34 1.23 -4.26
N LYS A 251 6.17 0.60 -4.15
CA LYS A 251 5.06 0.84 -5.07
C LYS A 251 3.81 1.36 -4.36
N GLY A 252 3.84 1.52 -3.05
CA GLY A 252 2.73 2.06 -2.25
C GLY A 252 2.85 3.52 -1.89
N LYS A 253 2.30 3.88 -0.72
CA LYS A 253 2.48 5.21 -0.16
C LYS A 253 3.94 5.31 0.29
N ASP A 254 4.26 4.81 1.48
CA ASP A 254 5.49 5.24 2.16
C ASP A 254 6.48 4.07 2.30
N GLY A 255 7.74 4.36 2.62
CA GLY A 255 8.72 3.35 2.98
C GLY A 255 8.53 2.82 4.37
N LEU A 256 8.71 3.70 5.32
CA LEU A 256 8.45 3.48 6.72
C LEU A 256 7.39 4.48 7.18
N TYR A 257 6.32 3.96 7.76
CA TYR A 257 5.23 4.76 8.33
C TYR A 257 5.15 4.52 9.83
N VAL A 258 5.10 5.57 10.64
CA VAL A 258 5.03 5.47 12.10
C VAL A 258 3.89 6.33 12.62
N VAL A 259 3.08 5.77 13.52
CA VAL A 259 2.01 6.49 14.23
C VAL A 259 2.15 6.27 15.72
N ASP A 260 2.19 7.36 16.50
CA ASP A 260 2.16 7.37 17.97
C ASP A 260 3.19 6.40 18.61
N GLY A 261 4.46 6.48 18.21
CA GLY A 261 5.50 5.51 18.63
C GLY A 261 6.80 6.14 19.10
N HIS A 262 7.58 5.40 19.89
CA HIS A 262 8.95 5.78 20.27
C HIS A 262 9.98 5.07 19.40
N ILE A 263 10.64 5.80 18.51
CA ILE A 263 11.41 5.24 17.40
C ILE A 263 12.87 5.69 17.39
N MET A 264 13.74 4.78 16.95
CA MET A 264 15.10 5.06 16.53
C MET A 264 15.24 4.60 15.08
N ILE A 265 15.47 5.55 14.17
CA ILE A 265 15.61 5.26 12.73
C ILE A 265 16.97 5.77 12.28
N HIS A 266 17.91 4.86 12.04
CA HIS A 266 19.27 5.28 11.70
C HIS A 266 20.05 4.36 10.77
N ASP A 267 21.01 4.94 10.05
CA ASP A 267 21.87 4.22 9.11
C ASP A 267 21.08 3.46 8.01
N ASN A 268 19.87 3.92 7.67
CA ASN A 268 19.03 3.29 6.66
C ASN A 268 19.16 3.96 5.29
N ARG A 269 18.72 3.24 4.27
CA ARG A 269 18.61 3.73 2.90
C ARG A 269 17.18 3.61 2.39
N PHE A 270 16.61 4.72 1.95
CA PHE A 270 15.31 4.79 1.27
C PHE A 270 15.54 5.21 -0.18
N GLU A 271 15.11 4.40 -1.15
CA GLU A 271 15.43 4.60 -2.56
C GLU A 271 14.25 4.30 -3.49
N ASN A 272 13.95 5.22 -4.40
CA ASN A 272 12.86 5.05 -5.37
C ASN A 272 11.52 4.73 -4.70
N CYS A 273 11.19 5.48 -3.64
CA CYS A 273 9.89 5.39 -2.96
C CYS A 273 8.80 6.09 -3.77
N SER A 274 7.60 5.51 -3.77
CA SER A 274 6.47 5.98 -4.60
C SER A 274 5.76 7.21 -4.01
N LYS A 275 5.80 7.39 -2.68
CA LYS A 275 5.55 8.66 -1.98
C LYS A 275 6.74 8.97 -1.07
N ASP A 276 6.53 8.94 0.23
CA ASP A 276 7.51 9.34 1.22
C ASP A 276 8.51 8.23 1.49
N GLY A 277 9.76 8.60 1.75
CA GLY A 277 10.73 7.64 2.28
C GLY A 277 10.33 7.22 3.69
N LEU A 278 10.15 8.23 4.54
CA LEU A 278 9.70 8.13 5.92
C LEU A 278 8.53 9.09 6.14
N ASP A 279 7.46 8.60 6.74
CA ASP A 279 6.27 9.38 7.16
C ASP A 279 6.05 9.09 8.66
N LEU A 280 6.17 10.13 9.48
CA LEU A 280 5.95 10.07 10.93
C LEU A 280 4.66 10.83 11.26
N GLN A 281 3.90 10.33 12.23
CA GLN A 281 2.72 11.02 12.76
C GLN A 281 2.66 10.83 14.28
N GLY A 282 2.84 11.89 15.06
CA GLY A 282 2.79 11.82 16.53
C GLY A 282 3.89 10.97 17.17
N ALA A 283 5.02 10.76 16.50
CA ALA A 283 6.14 9.95 17.00
C ALA A 283 7.09 10.74 17.92
N GLU A 284 7.87 10.00 18.70
CA GLU A 284 8.97 10.50 19.54
C GLU A 284 10.27 9.74 19.22
N GLY A 285 11.42 10.36 19.47
CA GLY A 285 12.72 9.68 19.38
C GLY A 285 13.69 10.34 18.40
N GLU A 286 14.44 9.55 17.63
CA GLU A 286 15.52 10.08 16.77
C GLU A 286 15.55 9.49 15.35
N VAL A 287 15.86 10.36 14.38
CA VAL A 287 16.07 10.01 12.98
C VAL A 287 17.40 10.58 12.49
N PHE A 288 18.41 9.73 12.29
CA PHE A 288 19.75 10.20 11.94
C PHE A 288 20.55 9.27 11.04
N ASN A 289 21.56 9.80 10.34
CA ASN A 289 22.42 9.03 9.43
C ASN A 289 21.67 8.24 8.33
N ASN A 290 20.45 8.63 7.98
CA ASN A 290 19.70 7.98 6.91
C ASN A 290 19.98 8.64 5.56
N THR A 291 19.84 7.87 4.49
CA THR A 291 19.95 8.36 3.11
C THR A 291 18.65 8.14 2.36
N PHE A 292 18.04 9.21 1.86
CA PHE A 292 16.82 9.22 1.06
C PHE A 292 17.17 9.63 -0.38
N ILE A 293 16.83 8.80 -1.36
CA ILE A 293 17.16 9.02 -2.77
C ILE A 293 15.95 8.81 -3.65
N ASP A 294 15.59 9.86 -4.39
CA ASP A 294 14.53 9.83 -5.39
C ASP A 294 13.18 9.30 -4.85
N CYS A 295 12.84 9.71 -3.62
CA CYS A 295 11.48 9.58 -3.10
C CYS A 295 10.56 10.53 -3.87
N ALA A 296 9.43 10.00 -4.36
CA ALA A 296 8.59 10.72 -5.31
C ALA A 296 7.68 11.78 -4.65
N ASP A 297 7.47 11.71 -3.33
CA ASP A 297 7.07 12.85 -2.51
C ASP A 297 8.24 13.30 -1.61
N GLU A 298 8.12 13.30 -0.30
CA GLU A 298 9.15 13.81 0.58
C GLU A 298 10.18 12.71 0.86
N GLY A 299 11.44 13.08 1.09
CA GLY A 299 12.38 12.14 1.69
C GLY A 299 11.90 11.77 3.10
N MET A 300 11.54 12.80 3.86
CA MET A 300 10.96 12.69 5.19
C MET A 300 9.76 13.64 5.31
N ASP A 301 8.60 13.08 5.65
CA ASP A 301 7.44 13.81 6.13
C ASP A 301 7.39 13.69 7.67
N LEU A 302 7.51 14.83 8.33
CA LEU A 302 7.51 14.99 9.78
C LEU A 302 6.31 15.82 10.25
N SER A 303 5.28 15.97 9.41
CA SER A 303 4.03 16.65 9.76
C SER A 303 3.45 16.10 11.05
N GLU A 304 2.92 16.95 11.93
CA GLU A 304 2.39 16.52 13.24
C GLU A 304 3.42 15.90 14.22
N ASN A 305 4.74 16.11 14.03
CA ASN A 305 5.77 15.66 14.97
C ASN A 305 6.53 16.82 15.60
N GLU A 306 6.52 16.87 16.94
CA GLU A 306 7.22 17.92 17.71
C GLU A 306 8.42 17.37 18.51
N ALA A 307 8.41 16.08 18.82
CA ALA A 307 9.30 15.43 19.79
C ALA A 307 10.35 14.51 19.15
N VAL A 308 10.63 14.67 17.85
CA VAL A 308 11.63 13.88 17.12
C VAL A 308 12.88 14.72 16.83
N ARG A 309 14.04 14.17 17.16
CA ARG A 309 15.34 14.79 16.84
C ARG A 309 15.83 14.28 15.49
N VAL A 310 16.06 15.19 14.54
CA VAL A 310 16.41 14.83 13.14
C VAL A 310 17.71 15.50 12.71
N TYR A 311 18.75 14.71 12.41
CA TYR A 311 20.10 15.23 12.12
C TYR A 311 20.95 14.25 11.31
N ASP A 312 21.98 14.74 10.62
CA ASP A 312 22.95 13.95 9.85
C ASP A 312 22.34 13.04 8.75
N ASN A 313 21.14 13.36 8.28
CA ASN A 313 20.51 12.67 7.16
C ASN A 313 20.88 13.33 5.82
N ILE A 314 20.84 12.52 4.75
CA ILE A 314 21.08 12.93 3.37
C ILE A 314 19.77 12.73 2.59
N ILE A 315 19.23 13.79 2.02
CA ILE A 315 17.98 13.78 1.24
C ILE A 315 18.26 14.29 -0.17
N LEU A 316 18.15 13.39 -1.14
CA LEU A 316 18.49 13.66 -2.53
C LEU A 316 17.30 13.36 -3.43
N ASP A 317 16.83 14.34 -4.19
CA ASP A 317 15.85 14.11 -5.26
C ASP A 317 16.05 15.07 -6.43
N ARG A 318 15.26 14.92 -7.49
CA ARG A 318 15.32 15.81 -8.67
C ARG A 318 14.93 17.28 -8.40
N ARG A 319 14.40 17.59 -7.22
CA ARG A 319 13.91 18.92 -6.81
C ARG A 319 14.82 19.60 -5.78
N GLY A 320 15.85 18.92 -5.30
CA GLY A 320 16.84 19.47 -4.36
C GLY A 320 16.77 18.88 -2.95
N GLY A 321 16.11 17.73 -2.78
CA GLY A 321 15.88 17.08 -1.49
C GLY A 321 14.68 17.68 -0.80
N ARG A 322 13.59 16.92 -0.70
CA ARG A 322 12.34 17.38 -0.09
C ARG A 322 12.18 16.85 1.32
N LEU A 323 11.78 17.74 2.22
CA LEU A 323 11.48 17.46 3.62
C LEU A 323 10.27 18.32 3.99
N GLU A 324 9.31 17.71 4.67
CA GLU A 324 8.18 18.41 5.28
C GLU A 324 8.29 18.33 6.80
N ALA A 325 8.15 19.48 7.46
CA ALA A 325 8.07 19.57 8.91
C ALA A 325 7.36 20.88 9.28
N GLU A 326 6.38 20.80 10.18
CA GLU A 326 5.64 21.97 10.64
C GLU A 326 6.41 22.76 11.71
N GLN A 327 7.26 22.07 12.48
CA GLN A 327 8.01 22.64 13.59
C GLN A 327 9.51 22.39 13.45
N ASN A 328 10.32 23.31 13.96
CA ASN A 328 11.78 23.24 13.93
C ASN A 328 12.39 23.07 12.52
N TYR A 329 11.63 23.40 11.45
CA TYR A 329 12.01 23.18 10.06
C TYR A 329 13.42 23.69 9.74
N ASP A 330 13.72 24.96 10.05
CA ASP A 330 15.03 25.55 9.75
C ASP A 330 16.18 24.85 10.49
N ALA A 331 15.96 24.41 11.73
CA ALA A 331 16.95 23.69 12.52
C ALA A 331 17.17 22.28 11.96
N ILE A 332 16.10 21.60 11.55
CA ILE A 332 16.16 20.30 10.89
C ILE A 332 16.92 20.44 9.57
N VAL A 333 16.55 21.40 8.71
CA VAL A 333 17.27 21.61 7.44
C VAL A 333 18.74 21.94 7.67
N ALA A 334 19.08 22.76 8.68
CA ALA A 334 20.47 23.08 9.00
C ALA A 334 21.29 21.88 9.52
N ALA A 335 20.63 20.90 10.14
CA ALA A 335 21.25 19.69 10.66
C ALA A 335 21.32 18.53 9.65
N ASN A 336 20.82 18.72 8.42
CA ASN A 336 20.73 17.67 7.40
C ASN A 336 21.25 18.17 6.04
N PHE A 337 21.61 17.26 5.15
CA PHE A 337 21.99 17.59 3.79
C PHE A 337 20.83 17.37 2.83
N LEU A 338 20.33 18.45 2.21
CA LEU A 338 19.34 18.40 1.15
C LEU A 338 20.02 18.77 -0.17
N GLY A 339 19.81 17.96 -1.22
CA GLY A 339 20.46 18.22 -2.50
C GLY A 339 19.83 17.53 -3.71
N TYR A 340 20.39 17.79 -4.88
CA TYR A 340 19.93 17.15 -6.10
C TYR A 340 20.47 15.72 -6.21
N SER A 341 19.59 14.77 -6.53
CA SER A 341 20.04 13.47 -7.00
C SER A 341 20.78 13.68 -8.33
N ARG A 342 22.06 13.29 -8.40
CA ARG A 342 22.79 13.29 -9.67
C ARG A 342 22.12 12.22 -10.53
N ARG A 343 21.26 12.63 -11.47
CA ARG A 343 21.13 11.83 -12.70
C ARG A 343 22.53 11.78 -13.29
N MET A 344 23.17 10.61 -13.29
CA MET A 344 24.14 10.35 -14.35
C MET A 344 23.38 10.64 -15.63
N ARG A 345 23.72 11.74 -16.31
CA ARG A 345 23.34 11.92 -17.71
C ARG A 345 23.93 10.70 -18.39
N GLN A 346 23.09 9.70 -18.68
CA GLN A 346 23.41 8.73 -19.70
C GLN A 346 23.47 9.57 -20.98
N SER A 347 24.70 9.95 -21.34
CA SER A 347 25.04 10.40 -22.67
C SER A 347 24.86 9.20 -23.59
N HIS A 348 23.71 9.14 -24.25
CA HIS A 348 23.50 8.38 -25.47
C HIS A 348 23.04 9.33 -26.56
#